data_AF-A0A1M5GSX6-F1
#
_entry.id   AF-A0A1M5GSX6-F1
#
_cell.length_a   1.000
_cell.length_b   1.000
_cell.length_c   1.000
_cell.angle_alpha   90.00
_cell.angle_beta   90.00
_cell.angle_gamma   90.00
#
_symmetry.space_group_name_H-M   'P 1'
#
loop_
_entity.id
_entity.type
_entity.pdbx_description
1 polymer ?
#
loop_
_entity_poly.entity_id
_entity_poly.type
_entity_poly.pdbx_seq_one_letter_code
_entity_poly.pdbx_strand_id
1 'polypeptide(L)'
;MRKPIRKIIFWIAISFIALTVFSLTIGQILPYEFADNKIMHCYYDTIMQGFPIAIFLTLVETVKKRNSKKKNLIFVIGTVFTSILSFIIMISLMFQIGFGAWTTVTTIYRNKTENKEIKKQIYDSGALGYKGNRIVEIKPFLKYWILPTAIDTSSIDKTEWNLVNEQGDIKFP
;
A
#
# COMPACT_ATOMS: atom_id res chain seq x y z
N MET A 1 -31.96 -6.30 -10.62
CA MET A 1 -30.74 -7.13 -10.61
C MET A 1 -31.08 -8.57 -10.21
N ARG A 2 -30.59 -9.58 -10.94
CA ARG A 2 -30.82 -11.00 -10.63
C ARG A 2 -30.21 -11.35 -9.26
N LYS A 3 -30.87 -12.23 -8.49
CA LYS A 3 -30.40 -12.70 -7.16
C LYS A 3 -28.91 -13.12 -7.12
N PRO A 4 -28.37 -13.88 -8.09
CA PRO A 4 -26.95 -14.26 -8.07
C PRO A 4 -26.01 -13.05 -8.19
N ILE A 5 -26.33 -12.07 -9.04
CA ILE A 5 -25.50 -10.88 -9.28
C ILE A 5 -25.39 -10.03 -8.00
N ARG A 6 -26.49 -9.88 -7.24
CA ARG A 6 -26.49 -9.18 -5.95
C ARG A 6 -25.54 -9.82 -4.94
N LYS A 7 -25.57 -11.15 -4.84
CA LYS A 7 -24.68 -11.89 -3.95
C LYS A 7 -23.23 -11.74 -4.36
N ILE A 8 -22.92 -11.81 -5.65
CA ILE A 8 -21.55 -11.64 -6.16
C ILE A 8 -21.03 -10.24 -5.80
N ILE A 9 -21.78 -9.18 -6.09
CA ILE A 9 -21.39 -7.80 -5.75
C ILE A 9 -21.16 -7.65 -4.25
N PHE A 10 -22.05 -8.20 -3.43
CA PHE A 10 -21.91 -8.15 -1.97
C PHE A 10 -20.63 -8.84 -1.49
N TRP A 11 -20.35 -10.05 -1.97
CA TRP A 11 -19.13 -10.76 -1.57
C TRP A 11 -17.85 -10.08 -2.07
N ILE A 12 -17.85 -9.55 -3.29
CA ILE A 12 -16.72 -8.74 -3.80
C ILE A 12 -16.50 -7.52 -2.90
N ALA A 13 -17.56 -6.82 -2.52
CA ALA A 13 -17.47 -5.66 -1.63
C ALA A 13 -16.91 -6.04 -0.25
N ILE A 14 -17.39 -7.13 0.35
CA ILE A 14 -16.89 -7.61 1.64
C ILE A 14 -15.42 -8.03 1.56
N SER A 15 -15.03 -8.76 0.51
CA SER A 15 -13.63 -9.14 0.28
C SER A 15 -12.73 -7.92 0.10
N PHE A 16 -13.20 -6.91 -0.64
CA PHE A 16 -12.46 -5.66 -0.81
C PHE A 16 -12.29 -4.91 0.52
N ILE A 17 -13.36 -4.78 1.31
CA ILE A 17 -13.32 -4.17 2.65
C ILE A 17 -12.29 -4.89 3.54
N ALA A 18 -12.33 -6.22 3.57
CA ALA A 18 -11.39 -7.01 4.35
C ALA A 18 -9.93 -6.81 3.89
N LEU A 19 -9.69 -6.77 2.58
CA LEU A 19 -8.38 -6.51 2.00
C LEU A 19 -7.87 -5.10 2.33
N THR A 20 -8.72 -4.08 2.25
CA THR A 20 -8.37 -2.71 2.63
C THR A 20 -7.97 -2.64 4.10
N VAL A 21 -8.79 -3.20 5.00
CA VAL A 21 -8.49 -3.20 6.44
C VAL A 21 -7.18 -3.92 6.71
N PHE A 22 -6.96 -5.09 6.10
CA PHE A 22 -5.70 -5.82 6.21
C PHE A 22 -4.50 -4.97 5.76
N SER A 23 -4.62 -4.31 4.60
CA SER A 23 -3.54 -3.51 4.00
C SER A 23 -3.15 -2.30 4.85
N LEU A 24 -4.15 -1.63 5.44
CA LEU A 24 -3.95 -0.42 6.24
C LEU A 24 -3.58 -0.72 7.70
N THR A 25 -3.60 -1.99 8.11
CA THR A 25 -3.26 -2.41 9.49
C THR A 25 -2.06 -3.35 9.49
N ILE A 26 -2.29 -4.64 9.26
CA ILE A 26 -1.27 -5.69 9.27
C ILE A 26 -0.25 -5.49 8.16
N GLY A 27 -0.71 -5.10 6.97
CA GLY A 27 0.15 -4.85 5.80
C GLY A 27 1.24 -3.80 6.06
N GLN A 28 0.99 -2.82 6.93
CA GLN A 28 1.96 -1.77 7.28
C GLN A 28 3.08 -2.25 8.20
N ILE A 29 2.89 -3.38 8.90
CA ILE A 29 3.86 -3.92 9.86
C ILE A 29 4.76 -4.97 9.18
N LEU A 30 4.36 -5.47 8.01
CA LEU A 30 5.14 -6.44 7.28
C LEU A 30 6.44 -5.79 6.74
N PRO A 31 7.56 -6.52 6.74
CA PRO A 31 8.84 -5.99 6.27
C PRO A 31 8.94 -5.91 4.74
N TYR A 32 7.84 -6.04 4.01
CA TYR A 32 7.82 -6.01 2.55
C TYR A 32 7.50 -4.62 2.05
N GLU A 33 8.30 -4.12 1.14
CA GLU A 33 8.08 -2.84 0.47
C GLU A 33 7.74 -3.06 -1.00
N PHE A 34 7.07 -2.09 -1.61
CA PHE A 34 6.82 -2.13 -3.05
C PHE A 34 8.13 -1.89 -3.81
N ALA A 35 8.34 -2.65 -4.88
CA ALA A 35 9.51 -2.50 -5.74
C ALA A 35 9.48 -1.19 -6.58
N ASP A 36 8.28 -0.63 -6.78
CA ASP A 36 8.03 0.52 -7.64
C ASP A 36 7.03 1.47 -6.94
N ASN A 37 7.43 2.73 -6.76
CA ASN A 37 6.64 3.77 -6.11
C ASN A 37 5.32 4.05 -6.85
N LYS A 38 5.30 3.98 -8.19
CA LYS A 38 4.08 4.18 -8.99
C LYS A 38 3.07 3.07 -8.71
N ILE A 39 3.53 1.84 -8.56
CA ILE A 39 2.67 0.70 -8.21
C ILE A 39 2.13 0.87 -6.79
N MET A 40 2.99 1.28 -5.86
CA MET A 40 2.59 1.60 -4.49
C MET A 40 1.47 2.65 -4.45
N HIS A 41 1.65 3.79 -5.13
CA HIS A 41 0.63 4.85 -5.16
C HIS A 41 -0.67 4.35 -5.79
N CYS A 42 -0.60 3.66 -6.93
CA CYS A 42 -1.80 3.10 -7.57
C CYS A 42 -2.55 2.12 -6.65
N TYR A 43 -1.82 1.29 -5.91
CA TYR A 43 -2.38 0.38 -4.91
C TYR A 43 -3.12 1.14 -3.80
N TYR A 44 -2.45 2.11 -3.15
CA TYR A 44 -3.02 2.87 -2.05
C TYR A 44 -4.20 3.74 -2.50
N ASP A 45 -4.10 4.39 -3.66
CA ASP A 45 -5.20 5.18 -4.24
C ASP A 45 -6.43 4.30 -4.49
N THR A 46 -6.22 3.10 -5.05
CA THR A 46 -7.30 2.14 -5.33
C THR A 46 -8.00 1.72 -4.05
N ILE A 47 -7.27 1.33 -3.01
CA ILE A 47 -7.89 0.89 -1.75
C ILE A 47 -8.54 2.05 -1.00
N MET A 48 -7.96 3.26 -1.03
CA MET A 48 -8.50 4.42 -0.33
C MET A 48 -9.79 4.94 -0.98
N GLN A 49 -9.82 5.04 -2.31
CA GLN A 49 -11.01 5.51 -3.04
C GLN A 49 -12.08 4.41 -3.13
N GLY A 50 -11.67 3.15 -3.30
CA GLY A 50 -12.57 2.03 -3.42
C GLY A 50 -13.28 1.65 -2.12
N PHE A 51 -12.71 1.97 -0.96
CA PHE A 51 -13.23 1.51 0.33
C PHE A 51 -14.60 2.10 0.70
N PRO A 52 -14.85 3.42 0.61
CA PRO A 52 -16.19 3.98 0.79
C PRO A 52 -17.20 3.39 -0.21
N ILE A 53 -16.78 3.19 -1.47
CA ILE A 53 -17.64 2.61 -2.52
C ILE A 53 -18.02 1.17 -2.16
N ALA A 54 -17.06 0.36 -1.70
CA ALA A 54 -17.30 -1.01 -1.27
C ALA A 54 -18.27 -1.06 -0.09
N ILE A 55 -18.15 -0.15 0.89
CA ILE A 55 -19.09 -0.02 2.00
C ILE A 55 -20.50 0.27 1.47
N PHE A 56 -20.66 1.22 0.56
CA PHE A 56 -21.96 1.50 -0.07
C PHE A 56 -22.54 0.29 -0.80
N LEU A 57 -21.71 -0.48 -1.53
CA LEU A 57 -22.15 -1.67 -2.26
C LEU A 57 -22.68 -2.77 -1.34
N THR A 58 -22.36 -2.76 -0.04
CA THR A 58 -22.97 -3.70 0.92
C THR A 58 -24.49 -3.53 1.05
N LEU A 59 -25.02 -2.33 0.78
CA LEU A 59 -26.48 -2.05 0.78
C LEU A 59 -27.26 -2.93 -0.20
N VAL A 60 -26.61 -3.36 -1.28
CA VAL A 60 -27.21 -4.19 -2.33
C VAL A 60 -27.79 -5.48 -1.76
N GLU A 61 -27.23 -6.04 -0.68
CA GLU A 61 -27.75 -7.27 -0.07
C GLU A 61 -28.33 -7.03 1.34
N THR A 62 -27.92 -5.99 2.08
CA THR A 62 -28.48 -5.71 3.42
C THR A 62 -29.91 -5.16 3.37
N VAL A 63 -30.26 -4.37 2.35
CA VAL A 63 -31.62 -3.85 2.14
C VAL A 63 -32.47 -4.90 1.41
N LYS A 64 -33.46 -5.45 2.12
CA LYS A 64 -34.35 -6.50 1.60
C LYS A 64 -35.82 -6.11 1.75
N LYS A 65 -36.64 -6.47 0.77
CA LYS A 65 -38.11 -6.26 0.82
C LYS A 65 -38.77 -6.97 2.01
N ARG A 66 -38.17 -8.07 2.50
CA ARG A 66 -38.64 -8.83 3.68
C ARG A 66 -38.40 -8.11 5.01
N ASN A 67 -37.51 -7.13 5.05
CA ASN A 67 -37.20 -6.41 6.27
C ASN A 67 -38.28 -5.34 6.52
N SER A 68 -38.50 -4.98 7.78
CA SER A 68 -39.35 -3.84 8.12
C SER A 68 -38.78 -2.53 7.56
N LYS A 69 -39.64 -1.54 7.29
CA LYS A 69 -39.22 -0.21 6.82
C LYS A 69 -38.19 0.43 7.75
N LYS A 70 -38.40 0.31 9.08
CA LYS A 70 -37.47 0.80 10.11
C LYS A 70 -36.09 0.12 10.02
N LYS A 71 -36.04 -1.20 9.84
CA LYS A 71 -34.78 -1.94 9.73
C LYS A 71 -33.99 -1.56 8.48
N ASN A 72 -34.67 -1.41 7.33
CA ASN A 72 -34.01 -0.95 6.11
C ASN A 72 -33.51 0.50 6.25
N LEU A 73 -34.29 1.37 6.89
CA LEU A 73 -33.86 2.75 7.16
C LEU A 73 -32.59 2.79 8.02
N ILE A 74 -32.51 1.98 9.08
CA ILE A 74 -31.31 1.85 9.92
C ILE A 74 -30.10 1.39 9.09
N PHE A 75 -30.26 0.39 8.22
CA PHE A 75 -29.16 -0.04 7.36
C PHE A 75 -28.69 1.05 6.41
N VAL A 76 -29.61 1.80 5.82
CA VAL A 76 -29.28 2.92 4.92
C VAL A 76 -28.53 4.01 5.68
N ILE A 77 -29.09 4.50 6.78
CA ILE A 77 -28.46 5.57 7.59
C ILE A 77 -27.10 5.11 8.11
N GLY A 78 -27.03 3.91 8.68
CA GLY A 78 -25.79 3.35 9.18
C GLY A 78 -24.72 3.24 8.10
N THR A 79 -25.06 2.73 6.92
CA THR A 79 -24.08 2.59 5.83
C THR A 79 -23.62 3.93 5.28
N VAL A 80 -24.52 4.90 5.13
CA VAL A 80 -24.16 6.27 4.72
C VAL A 80 -23.19 6.89 5.73
N PHE A 81 -23.51 6.81 7.02
CA PHE A 81 -22.67 7.36 8.09
C PHE A 81 -21.30 6.65 8.14
N THR A 82 -21.26 5.32 8.09
CA THR A 82 -20.02 4.54 8.03
C THR A 82 -19.20 4.89 6.80
N SER A 83 -19.83 5.11 5.64
CA SER A 83 -19.10 5.51 4.44
C SER A 83 -18.51 6.91 4.56
N ILE A 84 -19.25 7.89 5.10
CA ILE A 84 -18.72 9.24 5.34
C ILE A 84 -17.54 9.18 6.31
N LEU A 85 -17.70 8.46 7.42
CA LEU A 85 -16.64 8.29 8.41
C LEU A 85 -15.41 7.62 7.79
N SER A 86 -15.61 6.57 6.98
CA SER A 86 -14.53 5.88 6.28
C SER A 86 -13.78 6.83 5.34
N PHE A 87 -14.49 7.69 4.62
CA PHE A 87 -13.88 8.66 3.72
C PHE A 87 -13.01 9.68 4.48
N ILE A 88 -13.49 10.19 5.62
CA ILE A 88 -12.71 11.11 6.47
C ILE A 88 -11.44 10.43 6.99
N ILE A 89 -11.55 9.18 7.45
CA ILE A 89 -10.38 8.39 7.90
C ILE A 89 -9.41 8.18 6.73
N MET A 90 -9.90 7.83 5.53
CA MET A 90 -9.04 7.64 4.36
C MET A 90 -8.30 8.91 3.97
N ILE A 91 -8.94 10.09 4.01
CA ILE A 91 -8.25 11.37 3.77
C ILE A 91 -7.11 11.56 4.77
N SER A 92 -7.37 11.33 6.07
CA SER A 92 -6.33 11.45 7.11
C SER A 92 -5.15 10.50 6.85
N LEU A 93 -5.44 9.25 6.50
CA LEU A 93 -4.42 8.25 6.17
C LEU A 93 -3.64 8.59 4.90
N MET A 94 -4.28 9.20 3.90
CA MET A 94 -3.61 9.69 2.70
C MET A 94 -2.53 10.72 3.04
N PHE A 95 -2.78 11.60 4.01
CA PHE A 95 -1.76 12.54 4.49
C PHE A 95 -0.63 11.88 5.29
N GLN A 96 -0.90 10.74 5.95
CA GLN A 96 0.11 10.02 6.73
C GLN A 96 0.97 9.08 5.88
N ILE A 97 0.35 8.32 4.98
CA ILE A 97 0.98 7.27 4.17
C ILE A 97 1.43 7.86 2.81
N GLY A 98 0.61 8.72 2.21
CA GLY A 98 0.82 9.18 0.82
C GLY A 98 2.00 10.12 0.63
N PHE A 99 2.50 10.74 1.70
CA PHE A 99 3.64 11.64 1.62
C PHE A 99 4.98 10.96 1.82
N GLY A 100 5.03 9.74 2.39
CA GLY A 100 6.26 9.14 2.86
C GLY A 100 6.65 7.86 2.13
N ALA A 101 7.77 7.86 1.40
CA ALA A 101 8.27 6.67 0.73
C ALA A 101 9.80 6.58 0.81
N TRP A 102 10.32 5.36 0.98
CA TRP A 102 11.75 5.12 0.80
C TRP A 102 12.08 5.11 -0.68
N THR A 103 12.88 6.07 -1.11
CA THR A 103 13.26 6.23 -2.52
C THR A 103 14.75 5.99 -2.70
N THR A 104 15.11 5.34 -3.82
CA THR A 104 16.50 5.03 -4.14
C THR A 104 17.23 6.28 -4.59
N VAL A 105 18.31 6.62 -3.88
CA VAL A 105 19.25 7.68 -4.28
C VAL A 105 20.36 7.12 -5.15
N THR A 106 20.90 5.96 -4.77
CA THR A 106 22.03 5.34 -5.48
C THR A 106 22.02 3.84 -5.27
N THR A 107 22.23 3.08 -6.34
CA THR A 107 22.57 1.66 -6.26
C THR A 107 24.07 1.56 -6.13
N ILE A 108 24.56 1.17 -4.96
CA ILE A 108 25.99 1.15 -4.65
C ILE A 108 26.62 -0.12 -5.23
N TYR A 109 26.02 -1.27 -4.92
CA TYR A 109 26.53 -2.58 -5.33
C TYR A 109 25.44 -3.46 -5.96
N ARG A 110 25.86 -4.33 -6.87
CA ARG A 110 25.09 -5.48 -7.35
C ARG A 110 25.81 -6.78 -7.01
N ASN A 111 25.07 -7.77 -6.51
CA ASN A 111 25.68 -9.07 -6.24
C ASN A 111 26.07 -9.74 -7.57
N LYS A 112 27.20 -10.45 -7.58
CA LYS A 112 27.73 -11.09 -8.79
C LYS A 112 26.93 -12.31 -9.24
N THR A 113 26.22 -12.97 -8.32
CA THR A 113 25.60 -14.28 -8.54
C THR A 113 24.10 -14.26 -8.25
N GLU A 114 23.69 -13.58 -7.18
CA GLU A 114 22.30 -13.49 -6.78
C GLU A 114 21.65 -12.20 -7.27
N ASN A 115 20.33 -12.20 -7.43
CA ASN A 115 19.57 -10.99 -7.72
C ASN A 115 19.39 -10.16 -6.45
N LYS A 116 20.47 -9.55 -5.96
CA LYS A 116 20.48 -8.68 -4.78
C LYS A 116 21.21 -7.37 -5.10
N GLU A 117 20.71 -6.28 -4.54
CA GLU A 117 21.29 -4.95 -4.75
C GLU A 117 21.45 -4.24 -3.41
N ILE A 118 22.58 -3.55 -3.22
CA ILE A 118 22.78 -2.67 -2.07
C ILE A 118 22.46 -1.25 -2.52
N LYS A 119 21.44 -0.65 -1.90
CA LYS A 119 20.97 0.69 -2.25
C LYS A 119 21.07 1.64 -1.09
N LYS A 120 21.46 2.87 -1.40
CA LYS A 120 21.26 4.03 -0.53
C LYS A 120 19.87 4.59 -0.80
N GLN A 121 19.08 4.70 0.26
CA GLN A 121 17.73 5.23 0.22
C GLN A 121 17.58 6.41 1.15
N ILE A 122 16.70 7.32 0.77
CA ILE A 122 16.27 8.47 1.55
C ILE A 122 14.75 8.38 1.71
N TYR A 123 14.21 8.78 2.85
CA TYR A 123 12.76 8.80 3.02
C TYR A 123 12.23 10.13 2.48
N ASP A 124 11.64 10.08 1.30
CA ASP A 124 10.99 11.21 0.66
C ASP A 124 9.64 11.45 1.34
N SER A 125 9.51 12.60 2.00
CA SER A 125 8.25 13.06 2.62
C SER A 125 7.45 14.01 1.70
N GLY A 126 7.75 14.01 0.39
CA GLY A 126 7.10 14.81 -0.63
C GLY A 126 7.31 16.30 -0.39
N ALA A 127 6.20 17.06 -0.33
CA ALA A 127 6.24 18.51 -0.06
C ALA A 127 6.87 18.88 1.29
N LEU A 128 7.02 17.93 2.21
CA LEU A 128 7.68 18.12 3.50
C LEU A 128 9.20 17.90 3.44
N GLY A 129 9.75 17.61 2.26
CA GLY A 129 11.17 17.40 2.01
C GLY A 129 11.64 15.98 2.32
N TYR A 130 12.96 15.82 2.50
CA TYR A 130 13.58 14.53 2.75
C TYR A 130 13.88 14.31 4.23
N LYS A 131 13.63 13.10 4.73
CA LYS A 131 13.91 12.68 6.11
C LYS A 131 14.68 11.36 6.07
N GLY A 132 15.58 11.14 7.04
CA GLY A 132 16.25 9.85 7.22
C GLY A 132 17.11 9.37 6.05
N ASN A 133 18.12 8.58 6.33
CA ASN A 133 18.88 7.89 5.29
C ASN A 133 19.14 6.47 5.75
N ARG A 134 19.08 5.51 4.83
CA ARG A 134 19.45 4.13 5.11
C ARG A 134 20.21 3.51 3.96
N ILE A 135 21.06 2.55 4.29
CA ILE A 135 21.66 1.65 3.31
C ILE A 135 21.07 0.29 3.56
N VAL A 136 20.49 -0.29 2.51
CA VAL A 136 19.77 -1.56 2.60
C VAL A 136 20.23 -2.51 1.51
N GLU A 137 20.34 -3.79 1.88
CA GLU A 137 20.31 -4.88 0.92
C GLU A 137 18.86 -5.11 0.51
N ILE A 138 18.61 -5.06 -0.80
CA ILE A 138 17.31 -5.31 -1.38
C ILE A 138 17.32 -6.69 -2.01
N LYS A 139 16.45 -7.57 -1.49
CA LYS A 139 16.18 -8.88 -2.10
C LYS A 139 14.79 -8.86 -2.75
N PRO A 140 14.66 -9.18 -4.04
CA PRO A 140 13.38 -9.43 -4.68
C PRO A 140 12.68 -10.60 -3.99
N PHE A 141 11.44 -10.38 -3.55
CA PHE A 141 10.62 -11.43 -2.97
C PHE A 141 9.57 -11.92 -3.98
N LEU A 142 8.87 -10.96 -4.60
CA LEU A 142 7.89 -11.18 -5.65
C LEU A 142 8.01 -10.06 -6.69
N LYS A 143 7.31 -10.19 -7.83
CA LYS A 143 7.39 -9.22 -8.94
C LYS A 143 7.21 -7.75 -8.52
N TYR A 144 6.36 -7.50 -7.53
CA TYR A 144 6.03 -6.14 -7.06
C TYR A 144 6.54 -5.85 -5.66
N TRP A 145 7.20 -6.81 -4.99
CA TRP A 145 7.62 -6.67 -3.59
C TRP A 145 9.09 -6.99 -3.40
N ILE A 146 9.72 -6.16 -2.59
CA ILE A 146 11.11 -6.29 -2.15
C ILE A 146 11.17 -6.47 -0.64
N LEU A 147 12.22 -7.13 -0.20
CA LEU A 147 12.57 -7.26 1.20
C LEU A 147 13.85 -6.44 1.46
N PRO A 148 13.73 -5.21 2.00
CA PRO A 148 14.87 -4.41 2.41
C PRO A 148 15.40 -4.89 3.77
N THR A 149 16.71 -5.08 3.85
CA THR A 149 17.41 -5.39 5.11
C THR A 149 18.47 -4.32 5.34
N ALA A 150 18.44 -3.66 6.49
CA ALA A 150 19.48 -2.69 6.84
C ALA A 150 20.83 -3.39 6.96
N ILE A 151 21.86 -2.83 6.31
CA ILE A 151 23.21 -3.40 6.33
C ILE A 151 24.26 -2.30 6.53
N ASP A 152 25.41 -2.70 7.07
CA ASP A 152 26.60 -1.88 7.09
C ASP A 152 27.52 -2.27 5.92
N THR A 153 27.81 -1.34 5.03
CA THR A 153 28.73 -1.58 3.90
C THR A 153 30.18 -1.79 4.32
N SER A 154 30.53 -1.51 5.58
CA SER A 154 31.88 -1.80 6.10
C SER A 154 32.12 -3.30 6.31
N SER A 155 31.06 -4.08 6.51
CA SER A 155 31.12 -5.51 6.87
C SER A 155 30.81 -6.47 5.73
N ILE A 156 30.55 -5.96 4.52
CA ILE A 156 30.24 -6.81 3.36
C ILE A 156 31.51 -7.44 2.77
N ASP A 157 31.39 -8.69 2.29
CA ASP A 157 32.46 -9.33 1.51
C ASP A 157 32.50 -8.76 0.08
N LYS A 158 33.41 -7.81 -0.15
CA LYS A 158 33.57 -7.15 -1.46
C LYS A 158 33.89 -8.11 -2.61
N THR A 159 34.29 -9.35 -2.34
CA THR A 159 34.52 -10.35 -3.40
C THR A 159 33.22 -10.81 -4.05
N GLU A 160 32.08 -10.74 -3.36
CA GLU A 160 30.76 -11.16 -3.87
C GLU A 160 30.01 -10.06 -4.62
N TRP A 161 30.50 -8.81 -4.56
CA TRP A 161 29.79 -7.63 -5.03
C TRP A 161 30.55 -6.89 -6.13
N ASN A 162 29.81 -6.37 -7.10
CA ASN A 162 30.29 -5.41 -8.10
C ASN A 162 29.89 -4.00 -7.66
N LEU A 163 30.88 -3.11 -7.52
CA LEU A 163 30.63 -1.69 -7.32
C LEU A 163 30.13 -1.08 -8.63
N VAL A 164 28.94 -0.49 -8.60
CA VAL A 164 28.31 0.11 -9.80
C VAL A 164 28.05 1.61 -9.65
N ASN A 165 27.74 2.10 -8.44
CA ASN A 165 27.44 3.51 -8.16
C ASN A 165 26.46 4.15 -9.15
N GLU A 166 25.40 3.43 -9.49
CA GLU A 166 24.39 3.90 -10.43
C GLU A 166 23.42 4.87 -9.75
N GLN A 167 23.13 5.97 -10.42
CA GLN A 167 22.20 6.97 -9.93
C GLN A 167 20.78 6.40 -9.87
N GLY A 168 20.11 6.63 -8.74
CA GLY A 168 18.75 6.16 -8.48
C GLY A 168 17.67 7.09 -9.05
N ASP A 169 16.46 6.94 -8.50
CA ASP A 169 15.27 7.67 -8.93
C ASP A 169 15.33 9.16 -8.56
N ILE A 170 16.09 9.51 -7.51
CA ILE A 170 16.33 10.91 -7.12
C ILE A 170 17.57 11.45 -7.81
N LYS A 171 17.35 12.49 -8.63
CA LYS A 171 18.42 13.28 -9.24
C LYS A 171 18.59 14.57 -8.44
N PHE A 172 19.69 14.69 -7.73
CA PHE A 172 20.12 15.99 -7.21
C PHE A 172 20.77 16.77 -8.37
N PRO A 173 20.36 18.04 -8.61
CA PRO A 173 21.02 18.91 -9.56
C PRO A 173 22.45 19.25 -9.16
#